data_AF-A0A842WMR5-F1
#
_entry.id   AF-A0A842WMR5-F1
#
_cell.length_a   1.000
_cell.length_b   1.000
_cell.length_c   1.000
_cell.angle_alpha   90.00
_cell.angle_beta   90.00
_cell.angle_gamma   90.00
#
_symmetry.space_group_name_H-M   'P 1'
#
loop_
_entity.id
_entity.type
_entity.pdbx_description
1 polymer ?
#
loop_
_entity_poly.entity_id
_entity_poly.type
_entity_poly.pdbx_seq_one_letter_code
_entity_poly.pdbx_strand_id
1 'polypeptide(L)'
;MGLSRRAKKRICQLMKHSGFSRKRWQSCLHKKRRCFLMKFPKEINAYCPHCRKHVKMKVKIASKGKARTTAIGNRKHERSLLGHGGKRAGEKSVKKQGKRQKLMLTCPECSKKTPRVLRGRTKKKVEIQR
;
A
#
# COMPACT_ATOMS: atom_id res chain seq x y z
N MET A 1 -29.36 27.34 -44.88
CA MET A 1 -28.50 27.12 -46.08
C MET A 1 -27.20 26.46 -45.64
N GLY A 2 -27.04 25.16 -45.91
CA GLY A 2 -25.89 24.38 -45.44
C GLY A 2 -24.80 24.25 -46.51
N LEU A 3 -23.53 24.44 -46.14
CA LEU A 3 -22.39 24.26 -47.04
C LEU A 3 -22.34 22.83 -47.61
N SER A 4 -22.17 22.73 -48.92
CA SER A 4 -22.09 21.48 -49.67
C SER A 4 -20.97 20.56 -49.18
N ARG A 5 -21.12 19.25 -49.39
CA ARG A 5 -20.13 18.22 -48.94
C ARG A 5 -18.71 18.47 -49.48
N ARG A 6 -18.54 19.16 -50.61
CA ARG A 6 -17.24 19.60 -51.14
C ARG A 6 -16.62 20.75 -50.36
N ALA A 7 -17.42 21.72 -49.90
CA ALA A 7 -16.94 22.86 -49.12
C ALA A 7 -16.44 22.42 -47.72
N LYS A 8 -17.13 21.46 -47.08
CA LYS A 8 -16.67 20.86 -45.81
C LYS A 8 -15.36 20.06 -45.96
N LYS A 9 -15.13 19.41 -47.11
CA LYS A 9 -13.86 18.70 -47.39
C LYS A 9 -12.67 19.66 -47.58
N ARG A 10 -12.86 20.83 -48.22
CA ARG A 10 -11.80 21.85 -48.36
C ARG A 10 -11.40 22.49 -47.04
N ILE A 11 -12.36 22.78 -46.15
CA ILE A 11 -12.07 23.28 -44.78
C ILE A 11 -11.26 22.25 -43.98
N CYS A 12 -11.56 20.95 -44.15
CA CYS A 12 -10.85 19.86 -43.48
C CYS A 12 -9.42 19.61 -44.05
N GLN A 13 -9.15 20.02 -45.29
CA GLN A 13 -7.81 19.96 -45.90
C GLN A 13 -6.90 21.12 -45.46
N LEU A 14 -7.46 22.32 -45.24
CA LEU A 14 -6.70 23.48 -44.76
C LEU A 14 -6.24 23.35 -43.29
N MET A 15 -6.98 22.62 -42.45
CA MET A 15 -6.56 22.35 -41.06
C MET A 15 -5.47 21.26 -40.91
N LYS A 16 -4.96 20.69 -42.02
CA LYS A 16 -3.90 19.66 -42.00
C LYS A 16 -2.48 20.23 -42.20
N HIS A 17 -2.35 21.54 -42.43
CA HIS A 17 -1.05 22.22 -42.64
C HIS A 17 -0.62 23.13 -41.49
N SER A 18 -1.22 23.03 -40.31
CA SER A 18 -0.63 23.54 -39.06
C SER A 18 -0.25 22.34 -38.20
N GLY A 19 1.05 22.17 -37.97
CA GLY A 19 1.68 21.02 -37.32
C GLY A 19 1.27 20.83 -35.86
N PHE A 20 0.02 20.47 -35.60
CA PHE A 20 -0.48 20.08 -34.29
C PHE A 20 -0.72 18.57 -34.27
N SER A 21 0.37 17.85 -33.99
CA SER A 21 0.41 16.41 -33.80
C SER A 21 -0.71 15.95 -32.85
N ARG A 22 -1.76 15.33 -33.42
CA ARG A 22 -2.82 14.63 -32.67
C ARG A 22 -2.31 13.37 -31.95
N LYS A 23 -1.00 13.07 -31.98
CA LYS A 23 -0.36 11.98 -31.25
C LYS A 23 0.20 12.39 -29.88
N ARG A 24 -0.21 13.53 -29.33
CA ARG A 24 0.17 13.94 -27.96
C ARG A 24 -0.98 14.04 -26.94
N TRP A 25 -2.23 13.85 -27.37
CA TRP A 25 -3.40 13.97 -26.49
C TRP A 25 -4.14 12.65 -26.22
N GLN A 26 -3.89 11.59 -27.01
CA GLN A 26 -4.47 10.26 -26.73
C GLN A 26 -3.62 9.37 -25.82
N SER A 27 -2.42 9.80 -25.44
CA SER A 27 -1.59 9.14 -24.41
C SER A 27 -1.92 9.57 -22.97
N CYS A 28 -2.73 10.62 -22.77
CA CYS A 28 -3.04 11.15 -21.43
C CYS A 28 -4.24 10.50 -20.73
N LEU A 29 -5.08 9.73 -21.42
CA LEU A 29 -6.33 9.19 -20.84
C LEU A 29 -6.34 7.67 -20.59
N HIS A 30 -5.28 6.94 -20.95
CA HIS A 30 -5.23 5.47 -20.82
C HIS A 30 -4.23 4.92 -19.77
N LYS A 31 -3.53 5.75 -18.98
CA LYS A 31 -2.49 5.26 -18.05
C LYS A 31 -2.71 5.51 -16.55
N LYS A 32 -3.94 5.84 -16.12
CA LYS A 32 -4.27 6.01 -14.68
C LYS A 32 -5.53 5.26 -14.23
N ARG A 33 -5.77 4.07 -14.79
CA ARG A 33 -6.68 3.09 -14.19
C ARG A 33 -6.00 1.74 -14.10
N ARG A 34 -5.08 1.61 -13.14
CA ARG A 34 -4.72 0.29 -12.62
C ARG A 34 -5.28 0.22 -11.21
N CYS A 35 -6.55 -0.14 -11.08
CA CYS A 35 -7.19 -0.52 -9.82
C CYS A 35 -6.37 -1.70 -9.25
N PHE A 36 -5.42 -1.58 -8.30
CA PHE A 36 -5.27 -0.86 -7.02
C PHE A 36 -6.00 -1.49 -5.82
N LEU A 37 -6.70 -2.61 -6.01
CA LEU A 37 -7.25 -3.37 -4.88
C LEU A 37 -6.11 -4.14 -4.19
N MET A 38 -5.70 -3.64 -3.02
CA MET A 38 -4.72 -4.19 -2.05
C MET A 38 -3.22 -4.07 -2.34
N LYS A 39 -2.82 -3.36 -3.40
CA LYS A 39 -1.39 -3.15 -3.72
C LYS A 39 -0.86 -1.81 -3.17
N PHE A 40 -0.03 -1.85 -2.14
CA PHE A 40 0.62 -0.68 -1.54
C PHE A 40 1.92 -0.33 -2.30
N PRO A 41 2.22 0.96 -2.55
CA PRO A 41 3.46 1.35 -3.23
C PRO A 41 4.71 0.97 -2.42
N LYS A 42 5.83 0.71 -3.12
CA LYS A 42 7.12 0.42 -2.48
C LYS A 42 7.66 1.59 -1.65
N GLU A 43 7.42 2.81 -2.16
CA GLU A 43 7.91 4.04 -1.56
C GLU A 43 6.77 5.04 -1.43
N ILE A 44 6.74 5.76 -0.30
CA ILE A 44 5.78 6.84 -0.06
C ILE A 44 6.48 8.07 0.51
N ASN A 45 6.00 9.25 0.17
CA ASN A 45 6.40 10.47 0.87
C ASN A 45 5.73 10.49 2.23
N ALA A 46 6.53 10.48 3.30
CA ALA A 46 6.05 10.56 4.67
C ALA A 46 7.01 11.38 5.53
N TYR A 47 6.48 11.95 6.61
CA TYR A 47 7.24 12.73 7.57
C TYR A 47 8.15 11.84 8.43
N CYS A 48 9.43 12.17 8.52
CA CYS A 48 10.37 11.52 9.43
C CYS A 48 10.48 12.33 10.73
N PRO A 49 10.14 11.78 11.91
CA PRO A 49 10.24 12.51 13.17
C PRO A 49 11.69 12.81 13.58
N HIS A 50 12.66 12.03 13.08
CA HIS A 50 14.07 12.23 13.40
C HIS A 50 14.74 13.27 12.51
N CYS A 51 14.46 13.25 11.20
CA CYS A 51 15.02 14.24 10.26
C CYS A 51 14.17 15.52 10.17
N ARG A 52 12.98 15.52 10.76
CA ARG A 52 11.97 16.61 10.73
C ARG A 52 11.58 17.09 9.33
N LYS A 53 11.69 16.22 8.32
CA LYS A 53 11.35 16.53 6.93
C LYS A 53 10.59 15.38 6.26
N HIS A 54 9.91 15.69 5.17
CA HIS A 54 9.22 14.71 4.35
C HIS A 54 10.20 14.05 3.38
N VAL A 55 10.29 12.72 3.42
CA VAL A 55 11.21 11.94 2.57
C VAL A 55 10.48 10.77 1.92
N LYS A 56 11.03 10.25 0.81
CA LYS A 56 10.58 9.01 0.18
C LYS A 56 10.97 7.82 1.06
N MET A 57 10.05 7.37 1.90
CA MET A 57 10.26 6.24 2.81
C MET A 57 10.00 4.91 2.14
N LYS A 58 10.86 3.92 2.41
CA LYS A 58 10.70 2.54 1.96
C LYS A 58 9.68 1.80 2.83
N VAL A 59 8.71 1.13 2.21
CA VAL A 59 7.60 0.47 2.91
C VAL A 59 7.88 -1.02 3.05
N LYS A 60 7.73 -1.57 4.26
CA LYS A 60 7.74 -3.02 4.54
C LYS A 60 6.53 -3.41 5.39
N ILE A 61 6.05 -4.64 5.26
CA ILE A 61 4.98 -5.16 6.14
C ILE A 61 5.61 -5.67 7.44
N ALA A 62 5.06 -5.30 8.59
CA ALA A 62 5.55 -5.75 9.88
C ALA A 62 5.25 -7.25 10.11
N SER A 63 6.24 -8.01 10.57
CA SER A 63 6.08 -9.38 11.08
C SER A 63 6.00 -9.36 12.62
N LYS A 64 5.29 -10.33 13.21
CA LYS A 64 5.09 -10.42 14.67
C LYS A 64 6.30 -11.04 15.40
N GLY A 65 7.14 -11.80 14.70
CA GLY A 65 8.24 -12.57 15.32
C GLY A 65 7.75 -13.73 16.18
N LYS A 66 8.69 -14.58 16.63
CA LYS A 66 8.45 -15.62 17.64
C LYS A 66 8.48 -14.97 19.03
N ALA A 67 7.70 -15.50 19.96
CA ALA A 67 7.76 -15.05 21.35
C ALA A 67 9.05 -15.56 22.01
N ARG A 68 9.67 -14.73 22.86
CA ARG A 68 10.87 -15.10 23.63
C ARG A 68 10.52 -15.97 24.84
N THR A 69 11.28 -17.01 25.14
CA THR A 69 11.06 -17.92 26.29
C THR A 69 11.22 -17.20 27.63
N THR A 70 12.18 -16.28 27.74
CA THR A 70 12.47 -15.52 28.97
C THR A 70 11.39 -14.49 29.34
N ALA A 71 10.35 -14.30 28.51
CA ALA A 71 9.25 -13.40 28.84
C ALA A 71 8.53 -13.89 30.11
N ILE A 72 8.15 -12.95 31.00
CA ILE A 72 7.46 -13.28 32.26
C ILE A 72 6.20 -14.13 32.02
N GLY A 73 5.40 -13.80 31.00
CA GLY A 73 4.18 -14.54 30.67
C GLY A 73 4.46 -15.98 30.25
N ASN A 74 5.50 -16.19 29.43
CA ASN A 74 5.89 -17.53 28.99
C ASN A 74 6.44 -18.36 30.16
N ARG A 75 7.33 -17.79 30.98
CA ARG A 75 7.84 -18.45 32.20
C ARG A 75 6.72 -18.86 33.16
N LYS A 76 5.73 -17.98 33.38
CA LYS A 76 4.57 -18.29 34.23
C LYS A 76 3.71 -19.40 33.63
N HIS A 77 3.48 -19.36 32.32
CA HIS A 77 2.71 -20.38 31.61
C HIS A 77 3.42 -21.74 31.67
N GLU A 78 4.72 -21.78 31.37
CA GLU A 78 5.56 -22.97 31.47
C GLU A 78 5.51 -23.56 32.88
N ARG A 79 5.68 -22.75 33.93
CA ARG A 79 5.53 -23.21 35.33
C ARG A 79 4.14 -23.78 35.62
N SER A 80 3.09 -23.19 35.06
CA SER A 80 1.71 -23.64 35.27
C SER A 80 1.37 -24.93 34.52
N LEU A 81 2.14 -25.26 33.49
CA LEU A 81 2.06 -26.51 32.73
C LEU A 81 2.82 -27.66 33.43
N LEU A 82 3.73 -27.36 34.36
CA LEU A 82 4.44 -28.38 35.12
C LEU A 82 3.47 -29.15 36.04
N GLY A 83 3.68 -30.45 36.14
CA GLY A 83 2.87 -31.36 36.95
C GLY A 83 1.66 -31.95 36.22
N HIS A 84 0.77 -32.60 36.96
CA HIS A 84 -0.44 -33.22 36.43
C HIS A 84 -1.55 -32.18 36.31
N GLY A 85 -1.38 -31.26 35.37
CA GLY A 85 -2.40 -30.29 34.99
C GLY A 85 -2.56 -30.31 33.49
N GLY A 86 -3.77 -30.58 33.00
CA GLY A 86 -4.07 -30.47 31.58
C GLY A 86 -3.86 -29.05 31.04
N LYS A 87 -4.30 -28.79 29.80
CA LYS A 87 -4.17 -27.46 29.17
C LYS A 87 -4.75 -26.35 30.07
N ARG A 88 -3.90 -25.43 30.56
CA ARG A 88 -4.31 -24.36 31.48
C ARG A 88 -4.95 -23.16 30.76
N ALA A 89 -4.42 -22.77 29.61
CA ALA A 89 -4.94 -21.67 28.80
C ALA A 89 -5.35 -22.21 27.43
N GLY A 90 -6.67 -22.25 27.16
CA GLY A 90 -7.20 -22.59 25.84
C GLY A 90 -7.15 -21.39 24.89
N GLU A 91 -6.82 -21.64 23.63
CA GLU A 91 -6.94 -20.61 22.59
C GLU A 91 -8.43 -20.37 22.28
N LYS A 92 -8.91 -19.18 22.61
CA LYS A 92 -10.28 -18.76 22.27
C LYS A 92 -10.33 -18.34 20.80
N SER A 93 -11.31 -18.86 20.06
CA SER A 93 -11.54 -18.45 18.68
C SER A 93 -11.95 -16.96 18.61
N VAL A 94 -11.37 -16.22 17.67
CA VAL A 94 -11.63 -14.78 17.52
C VAL A 94 -12.71 -14.56 16.47
N LYS A 95 -13.84 -13.92 16.84
CA LYS A 95 -14.95 -13.57 15.92
C LYS A 95 -14.52 -12.69 14.73
N LYS A 96 -13.53 -11.82 14.92
CA LYS A 96 -13.10 -10.84 13.90
C LYS A 96 -12.14 -11.47 12.89
N GLN A 97 -12.62 -11.61 11.65
CA GLN A 97 -11.84 -12.15 10.53
C GLN A 97 -10.75 -11.20 10.01
N GLY A 98 -10.94 -9.87 10.14
CA GLY A 98 -10.03 -8.87 9.58
C GLY A 98 -8.98 -8.35 10.56
N LYS A 99 -7.74 -8.17 10.09
CA LYS A 99 -6.61 -7.64 10.86
C LYS A 99 -6.27 -6.21 10.39
N ARG A 100 -5.90 -5.33 11.33
CA ARG A 100 -5.28 -4.03 10.99
C ARG A 100 -3.82 -4.28 10.69
N GLN A 101 -3.39 -4.01 9.47
CA GLN A 101 -2.01 -4.26 9.07
C GLN A 101 -1.13 -3.08 9.44
N LYS A 102 0.06 -3.40 9.94
CA LYS A 102 1.09 -2.42 10.30
C LYS A 102 2.15 -2.41 9.20
N LEU A 103 2.42 -1.23 8.67
CA LEU A 103 3.49 -0.97 7.73
C LEU A 103 4.67 -0.34 8.50
N MET A 104 5.88 -0.80 8.23
CA MET A 104 7.11 -0.23 8.73
C MET A 104 7.68 0.67 7.64
N LEU A 105 7.72 1.97 7.91
CA LEU A 105 8.32 2.95 7.02
C LEU A 105 9.78 3.14 7.43
N THR A 106 10.70 2.81 6.53
CA THR A 106 12.15 2.98 6.76
C THR A 106 12.60 4.26 6.09
N CYS A 107 13.17 5.18 6.87
CA CYS A 107 13.78 6.39 6.33
C CYS A 107 15.08 6.03 5.58
N PRO A 108 15.30 6.50 4.35
CA PRO A 108 16.55 6.24 3.64
C PRO A 108 17.76 6.97 4.24
N GLU A 109 17.55 8.11 4.89
CA GLU A 109 18.64 8.95 5.40
C GLU A 109 19.11 8.54 6.80
N CYS A 110 18.19 8.33 7.75
CA CYS A 110 18.53 8.01 9.12
C CYS A 110 18.36 6.52 9.47
N SER A 111 17.87 5.70 8.52
CA SER A 111 17.59 4.26 8.70
C SER A 111 16.61 3.89 9.82
N LYS A 112 16.06 4.89 10.53
CA LYS A 112 15.06 4.69 11.58
C LYS A 112 13.72 4.30 10.98
N LYS A 113 12.99 3.46 11.71
CA LYS A 113 11.73 2.85 11.26
C LYS A 113 10.56 3.44 12.03
N THR A 114 9.57 3.97 11.31
CA THR A 114 8.34 4.50 11.90
C THR A 114 7.17 3.57 11.55
N PRO A 115 6.42 3.05 12.53
CA PRO A 115 5.26 2.22 12.26
C PRO A 115 4.07 3.08 11.82
N ARG A 116 3.38 2.66 10.74
CA ARG A 116 2.12 3.25 10.28
C ARG A 116 1.05 2.16 10.25
N VAL A 117 -0.03 2.37 11.00
CA VAL A 117 -1.17 1.44 11.02
C VAL A 117 -2.19 1.85 9.97
N LEU A 118 -2.67 0.90 9.16
CA LEU A 118 -3.78 1.14 8.25
C LEU A 118 -5.08 1.33 9.06
N ARG A 119 -5.86 2.36 8.71
CA ARG A 119 -7.12 2.67 9.41
C ARG A 119 -8.15 1.54 9.28
N GLY A 120 -8.28 0.98 8.07
CA GLY A 120 -9.18 -0.14 7.75
C GLY A 120 -8.67 -1.49 8.26
N ARG A 121 -9.61 -2.42 8.54
CA ARG A 121 -9.29 -3.84 8.75
C ARG A 121 -9.30 -4.55 7.40
N THR A 122 -8.29 -5.37 7.17
CA THR A 122 -8.15 -6.11 5.93
C THR A 122 -8.23 -7.60 6.22
N LYS A 123 -9.04 -8.35 5.47
CA LYS A 123 -9.09 -9.82 5.56
C LYS A 123 -7.84 -10.46 4.96
N LYS A 124 -7.44 -10.03 3.76
CA LYS A 124 -6.25 -10.49 3.03
C LYS A 124 -5.01 -9.64 3.35
N LYS A 125 -3.81 -10.21 3.22
CA LYS A 125 -2.54 -9.48 3.41
C LYS A 125 -2.39 -8.41 2.31
N VAL A 126 -1.94 -7.21 2.68
CA VAL A 126 -1.60 -6.15 1.72
C VAL A 126 -0.35 -6.58 0.97
N GLU A 127 -0.34 -6.40 -0.33
CA GLU A 127 0.79 -6.72 -1.20
C GLU A 127 1.57 -5.44 -1.49
N ILE A 128 2.90 -5.51 -1.48
CA ILE A 128 3.73 -4.38 -1.91
C ILE A 128 3.90 -4.50 -3.43
N GLN A 129 3.69 -3.40 -4.15
CA GLN A 129 3.88 -3.35 -5.61
C GLN A 129 5.30 -3.78 -5.98
N ARG A 130 5.44 -4.47 -7.12
CA ARG A 130 6.74 -4.78 -7.75
C ARG A 130 7.15 -3.65 -8.68
#